data_AF-A0A817KV49-F1
#
_entry.id   AF-A0A817KV49-F1
#
_cell.length_a   1.000
_cell.length_b   1.000
_cell.length_c   1.000
_cell.angle_alpha   90.00
_cell.angle_beta   90.00
_cell.angle_gamma   90.00
#
_symmetry.space_group_name_H-M   'P 1'
#
loop_
_entity.id
_entity.type
_entity.pdbx_description
1 polymer ?
#
loop_
_entity_poly.entity_id
_entity_poly.type
_entity_poly.pdbx_seq_one_letter_code
_entity_poly.pdbx_strand_id
1 'polypeptide(L)'
;MVNDNPRLSIREGAARAGISKSSYQIAMTQLNFRPYHPTLIVDLNEDDFDRRSEFCEIWLDKFENDPGLIDRIFWSDEAKFSMNTTVNRHNCTYWSRENPHFKFEVSNTKQGITVWCGMSSNGLVGPYVFDDTVTGSLYKEMLVEYVWPKLKRKKFYFQHDGAGAHYAIAVREWLDEIFSDHWIGRRGPFDWPARSPDLTPCDFFLWGYLKDIVFKKPPATLMELQQSIEEACEQVTEEMCRKACRSVMQRLRDCLHREGHFLSY
;
A
#
# COMPACT_ATOMS: atom_id res chain seq x y z
N MET A 1 -23.52 19.84 -8.04
CA MET A 1 -22.99 18.90 -9.08
C MET A 1 -22.16 17.76 -8.47
N VAL A 2 -21.04 18.03 -7.81
CA VAL A 2 -20.23 16.99 -7.14
C VAL A 2 -20.81 16.57 -5.79
N ASN A 3 -21.38 17.51 -5.02
CA ASN A 3 -22.08 17.20 -3.77
C ASN A 3 -23.31 16.29 -3.97
N ASP A 4 -23.93 16.32 -5.15
CA ASP A 4 -25.15 15.55 -5.46
C ASP A 4 -24.83 14.17 -6.04
N ASN A 5 -23.63 14.00 -6.61
CA ASN A 5 -23.13 12.71 -7.07
C ASN A 5 -21.60 12.71 -7.01
N PRO A 6 -21.02 12.24 -5.88
CA PRO A 6 -19.58 12.24 -5.70
C PRO A 6 -18.86 11.31 -6.69
N ARG A 7 -19.57 10.37 -7.35
CA ARG A 7 -19.01 9.37 -8.29
C ARG A 7 -18.75 9.90 -9.70
N LEU A 8 -18.88 11.21 -9.95
CA LEU A 8 -18.67 11.78 -11.27
C LEU A 8 -17.19 11.71 -11.67
N SER A 9 -16.91 11.03 -12.78
CA SER A 9 -15.56 11.04 -13.36
C SER A 9 -15.17 12.46 -13.79
N ILE A 10 -13.85 12.74 -13.84
CA ILE A 10 -13.34 14.06 -14.27
C ILE A 10 -13.87 14.40 -15.68
N ARG A 11 -14.03 13.40 -16.54
CA ARG A 11 -14.52 13.58 -17.91
C ARG A 11 -16.00 13.98 -17.93
N GLU A 12 -16.84 13.32 -17.14
CA GLU A 12 -18.27 13.65 -17.05
C GLU A 12 -18.49 15.00 -16.35
N GLY A 13 -17.73 15.27 -15.30
CA GLY A 13 -17.73 16.55 -14.60
C GLY A 13 -17.35 17.70 -15.53
N ALA A 14 -16.24 17.54 -16.27
CA ALA A 14 -15.78 18.52 -17.26
C ALA A 14 -16.81 18.72 -18.39
N ALA A 15 -17.39 17.64 -18.92
CA ALA A 15 -18.41 17.71 -19.96
C ALA A 15 -19.69 18.43 -19.48
N ARG A 16 -20.16 18.17 -18.26
CA ARG A 16 -21.32 18.84 -17.67
C ARG A 16 -21.06 20.30 -17.32
N ALA A 17 -19.83 20.62 -16.91
CA ALA A 17 -19.41 21.99 -16.64
C ALA A 17 -19.03 22.77 -17.92
N GLY A 18 -19.01 22.12 -19.09
CA GLY A 18 -18.64 22.73 -20.36
C GLY A 18 -17.18 23.20 -20.43
N ILE A 19 -16.29 22.64 -19.62
CA ILE A 19 -14.88 23.04 -19.53
C ILE A 19 -13.95 21.88 -19.86
N SER A 20 -12.67 22.19 -20.09
CA SER A 20 -11.65 21.17 -20.33
C SER A 20 -11.41 20.32 -19.07
N LYS A 21 -10.94 19.08 -19.26
CA LYS A 21 -10.61 18.15 -18.16
C LYS A 21 -9.60 18.76 -17.17
N SER A 22 -8.59 19.47 -17.67
CA SER A 22 -7.55 20.11 -16.86
C SER A 22 -8.10 21.31 -16.09
N SER A 23 -8.95 22.14 -16.72
CA SER A 23 -9.63 23.25 -16.04
C SER A 23 -10.56 22.75 -14.93
N TYR A 24 -11.28 21.64 -15.18
CA TYR A 24 -12.12 21.02 -14.17
C TYR A 24 -11.30 20.53 -12.98
N GLN A 25 -10.17 19.85 -13.23
CA GLN A 25 -9.29 19.35 -12.18
C GLN A 25 -8.66 20.47 -11.34
N ILE A 26 -8.27 21.59 -11.95
CA ILE A 26 -7.79 22.78 -11.23
C ILE A 26 -8.89 23.37 -10.34
N ALA A 27 -10.10 23.50 -10.88
CA ALA A 27 -11.24 24.03 -10.14
C ALA A 27 -11.60 23.15 -8.93
N MET A 28 -11.56 21.82 -9.09
CA MET A 28 -11.82 20.88 -7.99
C MET A 28 -10.80 21.03 -6.85
N THR A 29 -9.51 21.15 -7.18
CA THR A 29 -8.44 21.40 -6.19
C THR A 29 -8.61 22.74 -5.48
N GLN A 30 -8.96 23.81 -6.19
CA GLN A 30 -9.22 25.13 -5.60
C GLN A 30 -10.44 25.16 -4.67
N LEU A 31 -11.40 24.27 -4.91
CA LEU A 31 -12.62 24.12 -4.10
C LEU A 31 -12.46 23.11 -2.95
N ASN A 32 -11.22 22.70 -2.63
CA ASN A 32 -10.87 21.71 -1.60
C ASN A 32 -11.49 20.31 -1.81
N PHE A 33 -11.88 19.96 -3.03
CA PHE A 33 -12.24 18.58 -3.32
C PHE A 33 -10.96 17.80 -3.65
N ARG A 34 -10.84 16.60 -3.07
CA ARG A 34 -9.74 15.68 -3.36
C ARG A 34 -10.27 14.45 -4.10
N PRO A 35 -9.49 13.88 -5.03
CA PRO A 35 -9.82 12.59 -5.61
C PRO A 35 -9.60 11.52 -4.54
N TYR A 36 -10.62 10.73 -4.24
CA TYR A 36 -10.52 9.60 -3.34
C TYR A 36 -10.71 8.31 -4.13
N HIS A 37 -9.88 7.32 -3.83
CA HIS A 37 -10.03 5.95 -4.30
C HIS A 37 -10.57 5.09 -3.15
N PRO A 38 -11.63 4.30 -3.36
CA PRO A 38 -12.18 3.45 -2.32
C PRO A 38 -11.20 2.32 -2.01
N THR A 39 -10.70 2.30 -0.78
CA THR A 39 -9.93 1.19 -0.22
C THR A 39 -10.87 0.27 0.54
N LEU A 40 -10.86 -1.02 0.22
CA LEU A 40 -11.53 -2.04 1.03
C LEU A 40 -10.67 -2.28 2.27
N ILE A 41 -11.08 -1.75 3.41
CA ILE A 41 -10.41 -1.96 4.68
C ILE A 41 -11.36 -2.75 5.58
N VAL A 42 -10.83 -3.75 6.28
CA VAL A 42 -11.56 -4.43 7.35
C VAL A 42 -11.73 -3.42 8.48
N ASP A 43 -12.97 -3.25 8.96
CA ASP A 43 -13.26 -2.31 10.06
C ASP A 43 -12.36 -2.60 11.27
N LEU A 44 -11.91 -1.55 11.96
CA LEU A 44 -11.10 -1.66 13.18
C LEU A 44 -11.94 -2.24 14.32
N ASN A 45 -11.31 -3.09 15.14
CA ASN A 45 -11.84 -3.48 16.45
C ASN A 45 -11.45 -2.44 17.52
N GLU A 46 -12.11 -2.46 18.67
CA GLU A 46 -11.83 -1.55 19.80
C GLU A 46 -10.35 -1.55 20.22
N ASP A 47 -9.69 -2.72 20.25
CA ASP A 47 -8.28 -2.81 20.64
C ASP A 47 -7.31 -2.27 19.57
N ASP A 48 -7.74 -2.08 18.32
CA ASP A 48 -6.81 -1.66 17.26
C ASP A 48 -6.39 -0.20 17.40
N PHE A 49 -7.27 0.66 17.91
CA PHE A 49 -7.01 2.09 18.04
C PHE A 49 -5.81 2.34 18.95
N ASP A 50 -5.79 1.67 20.11
CA ASP A 50 -4.70 1.75 21.07
C ASP A 50 -3.41 1.19 20.50
N ARG A 51 -3.47 0.03 19.83
CA ARG A 51 -2.30 -0.61 19.20
C ARG A 51 -1.70 0.24 18.09
N ARG A 52 -2.54 0.89 17.29
CA ARG A 52 -2.12 1.82 16.24
C ARG A 52 -1.47 3.06 16.84
N SER A 53 -2.06 3.62 17.91
CA SER A 53 -1.51 4.79 18.60
C SER A 53 -0.17 4.49 19.26
N GLU A 54 -0.07 3.37 20.00
CA GLU A 54 1.17 2.88 20.61
C GLU A 54 2.28 2.71 19.57
N PHE A 55 1.97 2.07 18.44
CA PHE A 55 2.92 1.95 17.33
C PHE A 55 3.39 3.31 16.82
N CYS A 56 2.46 4.25 16.62
CA CYS A 56 2.79 5.60 16.14
C CYS A 56 3.70 6.34 17.11
N GLU A 57 3.40 6.30 18.42
CA GLU A 57 4.22 6.95 19.46
C GLU A 57 5.65 6.40 19.48
N ILE A 58 5.79 5.06 19.52
CA ILE A 58 7.10 4.40 19.56
C ILE A 58 7.94 4.76 18.34
N TRP A 59 7.36 4.72 17.14
CA TRP A 59 8.12 4.98 15.92
C TRP A 59 8.41 6.47 15.70
N LEU A 60 7.51 7.36 16.13
CA LEU A 60 7.79 8.80 16.10
C LEU A 60 8.94 9.17 17.03
N ASP A 61 9.00 8.63 18.26
CA ASP A 61 10.13 8.82 19.17
C ASP A 61 11.44 8.30 18.54
N LYS A 62 11.41 7.12 17.91
CA LYS A 62 12.58 6.61 17.18
C LYS A 62 13.04 7.54 16.05
N PHE A 63 12.11 8.10 15.29
CA PHE A 63 12.43 9.06 14.22
C PHE A 63 12.95 10.40 14.75
N GLU A 64 12.50 10.83 15.92
CA GLU A 64 13.04 12.03 16.58
C GLU A 64 14.49 11.82 17.05
N ASN A 65 14.76 10.65 17.63
CA ASN A 65 16.11 10.27 18.07
C ASN A 65 17.07 9.97 16.89
N ASP A 66 16.53 9.52 15.76
CA ASP A 66 17.29 9.16 14.56
C ASP A 66 16.51 9.51 13.28
N PRO A 67 16.59 10.77 12.80
CA PRO A 67 15.84 11.22 11.64
C PRO A 67 16.15 10.45 10.34
N GLY A 68 17.32 9.81 10.26
CA GLY A 68 17.71 8.98 9.12
C GLY A 68 17.10 7.59 9.11
N LEU A 69 16.44 7.17 10.21
CA LEU A 69 15.86 5.84 10.36
C LEU A 69 14.75 5.56 9.35
N ILE A 70 13.95 6.57 8.97
CA ILE A 70 12.87 6.40 7.99
C ILE A 70 13.39 5.92 6.62
N ASP A 71 14.60 6.34 6.24
CA ASP A 71 15.26 5.92 5.01
C ASP A 71 15.89 4.51 5.14
N ARG A 72 15.92 3.96 6.35
CA ARG A 72 16.40 2.61 6.70
C ARG A 72 15.27 1.63 7.04
N ILE A 73 14.02 1.95 6.75
CA ILE A 73 12.93 0.96 6.77
C ILE A 73 12.73 0.42 5.36
N PHE A 74 12.64 -0.90 5.26
CA PHE A 74 12.26 -1.61 4.05
C PHE A 74 10.84 -2.15 4.22
N TRP A 75 9.89 -1.50 3.56
CA TRP A 75 8.46 -1.80 3.61
C TRP A 75 8.16 -2.91 2.62
N SER A 76 7.38 -3.92 3.00
CA SER A 76 7.02 -5.00 2.09
C SER A 76 5.58 -5.44 2.27
N ASP A 77 4.98 -5.92 1.19
CA ASP A 77 3.59 -6.38 1.16
C ASP A 77 3.31 -7.23 -0.07
N GLU A 78 2.13 -7.85 -0.10
CA GLU A 78 1.58 -8.57 -1.24
C GLU A 78 0.28 -7.95 -1.75
N ALA A 79 0.13 -7.91 -3.07
CA ALA A 79 -1.14 -7.55 -3.71
C ALA A 79 -1.58 -8.58 -4.74
N LYS A 80 -2.89 -8.84 -4.76
CA LYS A 80 -3.53 -9.60 -5.82
C LYS A 80 -3.97 -8.70 -6.98
N PHE A 81 -3.54 -9.05 -8.19
CA PHE A 81 -3.99 -8.48 -9.46
C PHE A 81 -4.92 -9.48 -10.14
N SER A 82 -6.18 -9.11 -10.38
CA SER A 82 -7.18 -10.03 -10.95
C SER A 82 -7.59 -9.60 -12.35
N MET A 83 -7.71 -10.57 -13.27
CA MET A 83 -8.03 -10.34 -14.69
C MET A 83 -9.43 -9.74 -14.90
N ASN A 84 -10.39 -10.05 -14.01
CA ASN A 84 -11.80 -9.67 -14.14
C ASN A 84 -12.25 -8.76 -12.99
N THR A 85 -11.54 -7.66 -12.76
CA THR A 85 -12.14 -6.61 -11.92
C THR A 85 -13.22 -5.88 -12.71
N THR A 86 -14.44 -6.40 -12.66
CA THR A 86 -15.68 -5.65 -12.96
C THR A 86 -15.87 -4.47 -11.99
N VAL A 87 -14.94 -4.24 -11.06
CA VAL A 87 -14.75 -2.97 -10.38
C VAL A 87 -13.67 -2.20 -11.12
N ASN A 88 -14.12 -1.42 -12.10
CA ASN A 88 -13.32 -0.44 -12.78
C ASN A 88 -12.92 0.65 -11.75
N ARG A 89 -11.82 0.44 -11.02
CA ARG A 89 -11.28 1.40 -10.02
C ARG A 89 -11.00 2.78 -10.65
N HIS A 90 -10.75 2.81 -11.96
CA HIS A 90 -10.63 4.05 -12.75
C HIS A 90 -11.96 4.81 -12.95
N ASN A 91 -13.10 4.16 -12.77
CA ASN A 91 -14.44 4.78 -12.78
C ASN A 91 -14.98 5.05 -11.37
N CYS A 92 -14.16 4.91 -10.32
CA CYS A 92 -14.55 5.20 -8.94
C CYS A 92 -13.66 6.27 -8.29
N THR A 93 -13.15 7.23 -9.06
CA THR A 93 -12.69 8.50 -8.46
C THR A 93 -13.91 9.25 -7.99
N TYR A 94 -14.05 9.41 -6.68
CA TYR A 94 -15.06 10.30 -6.13
C TYR A 94 -14.46 11.55 -5.52
N TRP A 95 -15.11 12.67 -5.79
CA TRP A 95 -14.73 13.95 -5.25
C TRP A 95 -15.65 14.25 -4.07
N SER A 96 -15.06 14.39 -2.89
CA SER A 96 -15.79 14.77 -1.68
C SER A 96 -14.94 15.75 -0.87
N ARG A 97 -15.58 16.48 0.05
CA ARG A 97 -14.88 17.31 1.05
C ARG A 97 -14.45 16.48 2.27
N GLU A 98 -15.11 15.35 2.48
CA GLU A 98 -14.88 14.38 3.58
C GLU A 98 -14.95 12.95 3.02
N ASN A 99 -14.24 11.99 3.61
CA ASN A 99 -14.23 10.60 3.12
C ASN A 99 -15.63 9.96 3.23
N PRO A 100 -16.28 9.55 2.13
CA PRO A 100 -17.66 9.06 2.14
C PRO A 100 -17.84 7.60 2.57
N HIS A 101 -16.78 6.88 2.97
CA HIS A 101 -16.85 5.50 3.50
C HIS A 101 -17.66 4.49 2.64
N PHE A 102 -17.51 4.52 1.31
CA PHE A 102 -18.24 3.59 0.44
C PHE A 102 -17.74 2.13 0.59
N LYS A 103 -18.68 1.20 0.79
CA LYS A 103 -18.45 -0.26 0.76
C LYS A 103 -18.94 -0.83 -0.58
N PHE A 104 -18.16 -1.71 -1.21
CA PHE A 104 -18.51 -2.38 -2.47
C PHE A 104 -18.31 -3.90 -2.35
N GLU A 105 -19.22 -4.67 -2.95
CA GLU A 105 -19.06 -6.11 -3.14
C GLU A 105 -18.16 -6.39 -4.36
N VAL A 106 -17.17 -7.27 -4.18
CA VAL A 106 -16.28 -7.73 -5.25
C VAL A 106 -16.72 -9.12 -5.70
N SER A 107 -16.92 -9.32 -7.00
CA SER A 107 -17.17 -10.66 -7.55
C SER A 107 -15.87 -11.48 -7.55
N ASN A 108 -15.89 -12.64 -6.90
CA ASN A 108 -14.80 -13.61 -6.83
C ASN A 108 -14.58 -14.33 -8.18
N THR A 109 -13.84 -13.71 -9.10
CA THR A 109 -13.31 -14.42 -10.28
C THR A 109 -11.93 -15.01 -10.00
N LYS A 110 -11.75 -16.29 -10.35
CA LYS A 110 -10.66 -17.18 -9.92
C LYS A 110 -9.26 -16.92 -10.50
N GLN A 111 -9.11 -16.07 -11.52
CA GLN A 111 -7.84 -15.92 -12.24
C GLN A 111 -7.17 -14.57 -11.94
N GLY A 112 -6.03 -14.62 -11.26
CA GLY A 112 -5.23 -13.46 -10.87
C GLY A 112 -3.88 -13.88 -10.33
N ILE A 113 -2.96 -12.92 -10.25
CA ILE A 113 -1.58 -13.12 -9.81
C ILE A 113 -1.40 -12.46 -8.45
N THR A 114 -0.74 -13.14 -7.52
CA THR A 114 -0.30 -12.54 -6.25
C THR A 114 1.15 -12.12 -6.42
N VAL A 115 1.42 -10.85 -6.12
CA VAL A 115 2.73 -10.23 -6.32
C VAL A 115 3.22 -9.69 -5.00
N TRP A 116 4.47 -9.98 -4.67
CA TRP A 116 5.20 -9.32 -3.60
C TRP A 116 6.07 -8.19 -4.17
N CYS A 117 6.12 -7.09 -3.44
CA CYS A 117 7.11 -6.03 -3.65
C CYS A 117 7.56 -5.50 -2.29
N GLY A 118 8.78 -4.99 -2.24
CA GLY A 118 9.24 -4.18 -1.14
C GLY A 118 9.89 -2.89 -1.60
N MET A 119 9.77 -1.84 -0.81
CA MET A 119 10.34 -0.53 -1.11
C MET A 119 11.11 0.04 0.06
N SER A 120 12.12 0.84 -0.27
CA SER A 120 12.78 1.74 0.67
C SER A 120 12.96 3.10 0.01
N SER A 121 13.49 4.08 0.73
CA SER A 121 13.88 5.37 0.14
C SER A 121 14.92 5.25 -0.99
N ASN A 122 15.56 4.09 -1.16
CA ASN A 122 16.54 3.80 -2.21
C ASN A 122 15.94 3.07 -3.43
N GLY A 123 14.62 2.94 -3.51
CA GLY A 123 13.94 2.33 -4.66
C GLY A 123 13.15 1.07 -4.32
N LEU A 124 12.55 0.50 -5.36
CA LEU A 124 11.71 -0.69 -5.33
C LEU A 124 12.56 -1.96 -5.50
N VAL A 125 12.14 -3.04 -4.84
CA VAL A 125 12.59 -4.41 -5.02
C VAL A 125 11.36 -5.25 -5.31
N GLY A 126 11.34 -5.90 -6.47
CA GLY A 126 10.16 -6.55 -6.99
C GLY A 126 10.02 -6.27 -8.48
N PRO A 127 8.98 -6.84 -9.11
CA PRO A 127 8.01 -7.74 -8.51
C PRO A 127 8.59 -9.14 -8.26
N TYR A 128 8.05 -9.85 -7.27
CA TYR A 128 8.17 -11.31 -7.16
C TYR A 128 6.76 -11.90 -7.30
N VAL A 129 6.59 -12.85 -8.22
CA VAL A 129 5.29 -13.46 -8.51
C VAL A 129 5.18 -14.80 -7.78
N PHE A 130 4.08 -14.99 -7.07
CA PHE A 130 3.74 -16.30 -6.51
C PHE A 130 2.85 -17.08 -7.48
N ASP A 131 3.25 -18.32 -7.74
CA ASP A 131 2.49 -19.26 -8.59
C ASP A 131 1.29 -19.90 -7.86
N ASP A 132 1.25 -19.82 -6.53
CA ASP A 132 0.21 -20.38 -5.68
C ASP A 132 -0.11 -19.45 -4.49
N THR A 133 -1.04 -19.88 -3.64
CA THR A 133 -1.38 -19.25 -2.37
C THR A 133 -0.15 -19.10 -1.51
N VAL A 134 0.10 -17.88 -1.02
CA VAL A 134 1.24 -17.56 -0.17
C VAL A 134 1.12 -18.33 1.15
N THR A 135 1.89 -19.40 1.29
CA THR A 135 2.06 -20.14 2.55
C THR A 135 3.30 -19.63 3.27
N GLY A 136 3.42 -19.90 4.58
CA GLY A 136 4.62 -19.53 5.32
C GLY A 136 5.91 -20.11 4.75
N SER A 137 5.85 -21.32 4.18
CA SER A 137 7.01 -21.95 3.53
C SER A 137 7.42 -21.22 2.25
N LEU A 138 6.47 -20.93 1.36
CA LEU A 138 6.74 -20.18 0.11
C LEU A 138 7.19 -18.75 0.41
N TYR A 139 6.61 -18.12 1.42
CA TYR A 139 7.03 -16.79 1.87
C TYR A 139 8.48 -16.81 2.38
N LYS A 140 8.83 -17.79 3.23
CA LYS A 140 10.22 -17.97 3.70
C LYS A 140 11.19 -18.20 2.54
N GLU A 141 10.83 -19.06 1.60
CA GLU A 141 11.66 -19.34 0.42
C GLU A 141 11.91 -18.06 -0.39
N MET A 142 10.86 -17.27 -0.64
CA MET A 142 10.98 -15.96 -1.28
C MET A 142 11.90 -15.01 -0.48
N LEU A 143 11.78 -14.97 0.85
CA LEU A 143 12.67 -14.17 1.69
C LEU A 143 14.14 -14.59 1.55
N VAL A 144 14.42 -15.89 1.55
CA VAL A 144 15.78 -16.45 1.47
C VAL A 144 16.39 -16.26 0.08
N GLU A 145 15.67 -16.65 -0.97
CA GLU A 145 16.20 -16.76 -2.33
C GLU A 145 16.10 -15.44 -3.09
N TYR A 146 15.09 -14.62 -2.81
CA TYR A 146 14.84 -13.38 -3.55
C TYR A 146 15.19 -12.12 -2.76
N VAL A 147 14.73 -12.00 -1.51
CA VAL A 147 14.85 -10.74 -0.73
C VAL A 147 16.23 -10.58 -0.13
N TRP A 148 16.70 -11.57 0.63
CA TRP A 148 17.96 -11.48 1.37
C TRP A 148 19.16 -11.15 0.47
N PRO A 149 19.35 -11.74 -0.72
CA PRO A 149 20.46 -11.38 -1.60
C PRO A 149 20.49 -9.90 -2.00
N LYS A 150 19.32 -9.25 -2.05
CA LYS A 150 19.16 -7.83 -2.42
C LYS A 150 19.30 -6.90 -1.22
N LEU A 151 19.00 -7.36 -0.01
CA LEU A 151 19.03 -6.55 1.21
C LEU A 151 20.32 -6.72 2.04
N LYS A 152 21.02 -7.86 1.97
CA LYS A 152 22.13 -8.24 2.87
C LYS A 152 23.29 -7.25 3.05
N ARG A 153 23.45 -6.30 2.13
CA ARG A 153 24.50 -5.26 2.21
C ARG A 153 24.03 -3.98 2.89
N LYS A 154 22.75 -3.89 3.24
CA LYS A 154 22.08 -2.70 3.77
C LYS A 154 21.55 -3.05 5.17
N LYS A 155 21.71 -2.11 6.11
CA LYS A 155 21.14 -2.24 7.46
C LYS A 155 19.73 -1.67 7.46
N PHE A 156 18.75 -2.54 7.21
CA PHE A 156 17.34 -2.17 7.17
C PHE A 156 16.57 -2.75 8.34
N TYR A 157 15.55 -2.01 8.78
CA TYR A 157 14.40 -2.60 9.45
C TYR A 157 13.49 -3.22 8.39
N PHE A 158 13.33 -4.55 8.40
CA PHE A 158 12.41 -5.22 7.48
C PHE A 158 10.98 -5.18 8.04
N GLN A 159 10.04 -4.61 7.29
CA GLN A 159 8.63 -4.56 7.68
C GLN A 159 7.79 -5.51 6.82
N HIS A 160 6.91 -6.26 7.48
CA HIS A 160 5.79 -6.97 6.84
C HIS A 160 4.55 -6.92 7.75
N ASP A 161 3.38 -7.27 7.18
CA ASP A 161 2.12 -7.23 7.92
C ASP A 161 1.88 -8.47 8.80
N GLY A 162 0.70 -8.55 9.42
CA GLY A 162 0.32 -9.66 10.31
C GLY A 162 -0.32 -10.88 9.63
N ALA A 163 -0.21 -11.04 8.30
CA ALA A 163 -0.83 -12.13 7.56
C ALA A 163 -0.39 -13.52 8.06
N GLY A 164 -1.23 -14.54 7.81
CA GLY A 164 -0.99 -15.91 8.32
C GLY A 164 0.34 -16.52 7.87
N ALA A 165 0.77 -16.24 6.63
CA ALA A 165 2.07 -16.68 6.13
C ALA A 165 3.25 -16.05 6.89
N HIS A 166 3.13 -14.76 7.21
CA HIS A 166 4.16 -13.98 7.92
C HIS A 166 4.31 -14.41 9.38
N TYR A 167 3.20 -14.84 9.98
CA TYR A 167 3.16 -15.30 11.37
C TYR A 167 3.75 -16.71 11.58
N ALA A 168 4.00 -17.47 10.51
CA ALA A 168 4.56 -18.81 10.59
C ALA A 168 5.87 -18.84 11.40
N ILE A 169 6.02 -19.85 12.26
CA ILE A 169 7.19 -19.98 13.15
C ILE A 169 8.50 -19.93 12.36
N ALA A 170 8.58 -20.72 11.28
CA ALA A 170 9.78 -20.79 10.45
C ALA A 170 10.17 -19.46 9.78
N VAL A 171 9.20 -18.57 9.52
CA VAL A 171 9.43 -17.22 8.99
C VAL A 171 10.00 -16.33 10.07
N ARG A 172 9.37 -16.30 11.25
CA ARG A 172 9.81 -15.46 12.38
C ARG A 172 11.19 -15.87 12.90
N GLU A 173 11.44 -17.17 13.05
CA GLU A 173 12.77 -17.68 13.44
C GLU A 173 13.87 -17.25 12.45
N TRP A 174 13.55 -17.25 11.15
CA TRP A 174 14.49 -16.80 10.13
C TRP A 174 14.71 -15.29 10.17
N LEU A 175 13.66 -14.50 10.40
CA LEU A 175 13.78 -13.04 10.58
C LEU A 175 14.60 -12.69 11.83
N ASP A 176 14.41 -13.41 12.93
CA ASP A 176 15.22 -13.26 14.15
C ASP A 176 16.70 -13.61 13.90
N GLU A 177 16.98 -14.65 13.11
CA GLU A 177 18.35 -15.02 12.74
C GLU A 177 19.03 -13.98 11.84
N ILE A 178 18.31 -13.45 10.84
CA ILE A 178 18.89 -12.63 9.77
C ILE A 178 18.83 -11.13 10.07
N PHE A 179 17.73 -10.66 10.64
CA PHE A 179 17.51 -9.24 10.96
C PHE A 179 17.63 -8.96 12.46
N SER A 180 17.62 -9.97 13.33
CA SER A 180 17.73 -9.80 14.79
C SER A 180 16.63 -8.87 15.32
N ASP A 181 16.98 -7.78 15.98
CA ASP A 181 16.05 -6.75 16.45
C ASP A 181 15.63 -5.74 15.37
N HIS A 182 16.01 -5.95 14.10
CA HIS A 182 15.72 -5.05 12.98
C HIS A 182 14.60 -5.56 12.06
N TRP A 183 13.49 -6.04 12.62
CA TRP A 183 12.28 -6.30 11.83
C TRP A 183 11.00 -5.92 12.58
N ILE A 184 9.96 -5.62 11.80
CA ILE A 184 8.67 -5.10 12.22
C ILE A 184 7.60 -6.03 11.67
N GLY A 185 6.80 -6.61 12.55
CA GLY A 185 5.83 -7.63 12.16
C GLY A 185 5.15 -8.26 13.36
N ARG A 186 4.13 -9.06 13.10
CA ARG A 186 3.31 -9.66 14.17
C ARG A 186 4.16 -10.58 15.06
N ARG A 187 4.26 -10.24 16.36
CA ARG A 187 5.16 -10.90 17.33
C ARG A 187 6.65 -10.85 16.95
N GLY A 188 7.07 -9.76 16.32
CA GLY A 188 8.48 -9.44 16.16
C GLY A 188 9.01 -8.51 17.27
N PRO A 189 10.27 -8.04 17.14
CA PRO A 189 10.86 -7.04 18.02
C PRO A 189 10.02 -5.76 18.12
N PHE A 190 9.40 -5.38 17.01
CA PHE A 190 8.42 -4.30 16.92
C PHE A 190 7.13 -4.84 16.31
N ASP A 191 6.03 -4.82 17.07
CA ASP A 191 4.76 -5.37 16.62
C ASP A 191 4.13 -4.44 15.56
N TRP A 192 3.74 -5.00 14.41
CA TRP A 192 3.00 -4.24 13.40
C TRP A 192 1.51 -4.19 13.79
N PRO A 193 0.89 -2.99 13.87
CA PRO A 193 -0.50 -2.89 14.29
C PRO A 193 -1.42 -3.54 13.26
N ALA A 194 -2.35 -4.38 13.74
CA ALA A 194 -3.32 -5.03 12.88
C ALA A 194 -4.12 -4.02 12.06
N ARG A 195 -4.55 -4.41 10.85
CA ARG A 195 -5.40 -3.59 9.98
C ARG A 195 -4.88 -2.16 9.80
N SER A 196 -3.59 -2.02 9.50
CA SER A 196 -2.95 -0.71 9.27
C SER A 196 -2.41 -0.46 7.86
N PRO A 197 -3.21 -0.72 6.81
CA PRO A 197 -2.77 -0.50 5.43
C PRO A 197 -2.55 1.00 5.11
N ASP A 198 -3.10 1.91 5.91
CA ASP A 198 -2.91 3.35 5.75
C ASP A 198 -1.57 3.86 6.33
N LEU A 199 -0.79 2.97 6.97
CA LEU A 199 0.51 3.26 7.58
C LEU A 199 1.69 2.65 6.79
N THR A 200 1.44 1.88 5.73
CA THR A 200 2.50 1.30 4.87
C THR A 200 2.46 1.89 3.46
N PRO A 201 3.60 2.32 2.91
CA PRO A 201 3.65 2.92 1.57
C PRO A 201 3.34 1.92 0.45
N CYS A 202 3.44 0.61 0.71
CA CYS A 202 2.99 -0.41 -0.24
C CYS A 202 1.48 -0.24 -0.54
N ASP A 203 0.67 -0.13 0.50
CA ASP A 203 -0.78 -0.01 0.40
C ASP A 203 -1.24 1.37 -0.03
N PHE A 204 -0.77 2.43 0.65
CA PHE A 204 -1.29 3.77 0.38
C PHE A 204 -0.77 4.40 -0.92
N PHE A 205 0.28 3.84 -1.51
CA PHE A 205 0.91 4.39 -2.71
C PHE A 205 1.14 3.34 -3.79
N LEU A 206 1.99 2.32 -3.54
CA LEU A 206 2.49 1.45 -4.62
C LEU A 206 1.39 0.67 -5.32
N TRP A 207 0.53 -0.01 -4.58
CA TRP A 207 -0.49 -0.86 -5.19
C TRP A 207 -1.53 -0.06 -5.97
N GLY A 208 -1.86 1.15 -5.53
CA GLY A 208 -2.69 2.08 -6.29
C GLY A 208 -2.00 2.47 -7.59
N TYR A 209 -0.75 2.93 -7.51
CA TYR A 209 0.05 3.35 -8.66
C TYR A 209 0.24 2.24 -9.70
N LEU A 210 0.61 1.04 -9.28
CA LEU A 210 0.82 -0.09 -10.18
C LEU A 210 -0.49 -0.51 -10.86
N LYS A 211 -1.59 -0.60 -10.11
CA LYS A 211 -2.91 -0.93 -10.67
C LYS A 211 -3.35 0.12 -11.68
N ASP A 212 -3.05 1.40 -11.44
CA ASP A 212 -3.40 2.46 -12.37
C ASP A 212 -2.68 2.37 -13.72
N ILE A 213 -1.44 1.87 -13.72
CA ILE A 213 -0.67 1.63 -14.95
C ILE A 213 -1.15 0.36 -15.63
N VAL A 214 -1.19 -0.76 -14.89
CA VAL A 214 -1.52 -2.09 -15.41
C VAL A 214 -2.90 -2.11 -16.06
N PHE A 215 -3.91 -1.51 -15.41
CA PHE A 215 -5.29 -1.56 -15.90
C PHE A 215 -5.67 -0.40 -16.83
N LYS A 216 -4.72 0.50 -17.15
CA LYS A 216 -4.92 1.51 -18.20
C LYS A 216 -5.18 0.87 -19.57
N LYS A 217 -4.51 -0.25 -19.85
CA LYS A 217 -4.80 -1.17 -20.96
C LYS A 217 -4.98 -2.57 -20.37
N PRO A 218 -6.22 -2.97 -20.04
CA PRO A 218 -6.47 -4.23 -19.34
C PRO A 218 -5.82 -5.42 -20.07
N PRO A 219 -4.99 -6.23 -19.38
CA PRO A 219 -4.35 -7.39 -19.98
C PRO A 219 -5.39 -8.46 -20.32
N ALA A 220 -5.18 -9.17 -21.42
CA ALA A 220 -6.07 -10.24 -21.89
C ALA A 220 -5.64 -11.63 -21.39
N THR A 221 -4.36 -11.80 -21.01
CA THR A 221 -3.81 -13.05 -20.49
C THR A 221 -3.03 -12.85 -19.18
N LEU A 222 -2.80 -13.93 -18.42
CA LEU A 222 -1.94 -13.88 -17.23
C LEU A 222 -0.50 -13.47 -17.56
N MET A 223 0.01 -13.90 -18.72
CA MET A 223 1.33 -13.53 -19.21
C MET A 223 1.42 -12.02 -19.48
N GLU A 224 0.41 -11.45 -20.14
CA GLU A 224 0.32 -10.00 -20.34
C GLU A 224 0.15 -9.25 -19.02
N LEU A 225 -0.59 -9.80 -18.06
CA LEU A 225 -0.75 -9.21 -16.73
C LEU A 225 0.58 -9.15 -16.00
N GLN A 226 1.32 -10.25 -15.96
CA GLN A 226 2.65 -10.30 -15.35
C GLN A 226 3.60 -9.29 -16.01
N GLN A 227 3.67 -9.30 -17.35
CA GLN A 227 4.51 -8.36 -18.09
C GLN A 227 4.12 -6.90 -17.78
N SER A 228 2.82 -6.59 -17.72
CA SER A 228 2.35 -5.23 -17.40
C SER A 228 2.73 -4.81 -15.98
N ILE A 229 2.76 -5.75 -15.03
CA ILE A 229 3.19 -5.49 -13.65
C ILE A 229 4.69 -5.20 -13.61
N GLU A 230 5.50 -6.00 -14.30
CA GLU A 230 6.95 -5.78 -14.43
C GLU A 230 7.25 -4.39 -15.03
N GLU A 231 6.62 -4.05 -16.16
CA GLU A 231 6.76 -2.73 -16.81
C GLU A 231 6.26 -1.57 -15.93
N ALA A 232 5.23 -1.80 -15.09
CA ALA A 232 4.75 -0.79 -14.14
C ALA A 232 5.73 -0.60 -12.98
N CYS A 233 6.35 -1.67 -12.48
CA CYS A 233 7.37 -1.62 -11.44
C CYS A 233 8.62 -0.86 -11.92
N GLU A 234 9.04 -1.04 -13.18
CA GLU A 234 10.16 -0.29 -13.78
C GLU A 234 9.93 1.23 -13.83
N GLN A 235 8.66 1.65 -13.87
CA GLN A 235 8.29 3.07 -13.84
C GLN A 235 8.31 3.67 -12.42
N VAL A 236 8.46 2.86 -11.37
CA VAL A 236 8.56 3.35 -9.99
C VAL A 236 9.98 3.88 -9.74
N THR A 237 10.12 5.20 -9.76
CA THR A 237 11.41 5.85 -9.54
C THR A 237 11.84 5.88 -8.08
N GLU A 238 13.15 5.99 -7.82
CA GLU A 238 13.69 6.16 -6.46
C GLU A 238 13.07 7.36 -5.74
N GLU A 239 12.85 8.48 -6.44
CA GLU A 239 12.26 9.68 -5.86
C GLU A 239 10.81 9.45 -5.42
N MET A 240 10.05 8.63 -6.16
CA MET A 240 8.71 8.24 -5.75
C MET A 240 8.75 7.39 -4.47
N CYS A 241 9.64 6.39 -4.41
CA CYS A 241 9.81 5.58 -3.21
C CYS A 241 10.22 6.42 -2.00
N ARG A 242 11.18 7.34 -2.18
CA ARG A 242 11.64 8.26 -1.13
C ARG A 242 10.52 9.14 -0.59
N LYS A 243 9.71 9.74 -1.47
CA LYS A 243 8.55 10.53 -1.07
C LYS A 243 7.52 9.67 -0.32
N ALA A 244 7.20 8.49 -0.82
CA ALA A 244 6.26 7.58 -0.19
C ALA A 244 6.75 7.14 1.21
N CYS A 245 7.98 6.66 1.33
CA CYS A 245 8.58 6.25 2.61
C CYS A 245 8.61 7.39 3.62
N ARG A 246 9.06 8.58 3.21
CA ARG A 246 9.12 9.74 4.12
C ARG A 246 7.74 10.28 4.52
N SER A 247 6.71 10.06 3.70
CA SER A 247 5.34 10.44 4.05
C SER A 247 4.77 9.63 5.23
N VAL A 248 5.35 8.47 5.54
CA VAL A 248 4.96 7.64 6.70
C VAL A 248 5.06 8.43 7.99
N MET A 249 6.11 9.24 8.19
CA MET A 249 6.24 10.05 9.41
C MET A 249 5.04 10.97 9.63
N GLN A 250 4.55 11.63 8.57
CA GLN A 250 3.37 12.48 8.68
C GLN A 250 2.11 11.64 8.92
N ARG A 251 1.98 10.48 8.27
CA ARG A 251 0.86 9.57 8.50
C ARG A 251 0.81 9.06 9.94
N LEU A 252 1.95 8.72 10.56
CA LEU A 252 1.97 8.34 11.98
C LEU A 252 1.49 9.48 12.89
N ARG A 253 1.90 10.72 12.62
CA ARG A 253 1.39 11.90 13.36
C ARG A 253 -0.10 12.08 13.19
N ASP A 254 -0.60 11.95 11.96
CA ASP A 254 -2.02 12.07 11.65
C ASP A 254 -2.83 10.94 12.31
N CYS A 255 -2.28 9.73 12.37
CA CYS A 255 -2.90 8.57 13.04
C CYS A 255 -3.01 8.81 14.54
N LEU A 256 -1.94 9.32 15.16
CA LEU A 256 -1.95 9.65 16.58
C LEU A 256 -2.91 10.80 16.90
N HIS A 257 -2.94 11.85 16.05
CA HIS A 257 -3.89 12.96 16.21
C HIS A 257 -5.35 12.51 16.08
N ARG A 258 -5.60 11.44 15.34
CA ARG A 258 -6.90 10.81 15.18
C ARG A 258 -7.11 9.63 16.14
N GLU A 259 -6.34 9.52 17.22
CA GLU A 259 -6.53 8.49 18.25
C GLU A 259 -6.57 7.07 17.65
N GLY A 260 -5.68 6.80 16.69
CA GLY A 260 -5.57 5.48 16.05
C GLY A 260 -6.61 5.22 14.95
N HIS A 261 -7.52 6.14 14.63
CA HIS A 261 -8.48 5.95 13.54
C HIS A 261 -7.82 5.96 12.15
N PHE A 262 -8.53 5.39 11.16
CA PHE A 262 -8.07 5.35 9.77
C PHE A 262 -7.79 6.73 9.17
N LEU A 263 -6.73 6.78 8.37
CA LEU A 263 -6.38 7.89 7.52
C LEU A 263 -7.03 7.76 6.14
N SER A 264 -7.18 8.89 5.46
CA SER A 264 -7.45 8.87 4.02
C SER A 264 -6.22 8.43 3.24
N TYR A 265 -6.46 7.71 2.15
CA TYR A 265 -5.46 7.28 1.18
C TYR A 265 -5.03 8.44 0.30
#